data_AF-A0A0M2WC44-F1
#
_entry.id   AF-A0A0M2WC44-F1
#
_cell.length_a   1.000
_cell.length_b   1.000
_cell.length_c   1.000
_cell.angle_alpha   90.00
_cell.angle_beta   90.00
_cell.angle_gamma   90.00
#
_symmetry.space_group_name_H-M   'P 1'
#
loop_
_entity.id
_entity.type
_entity.pdbx_description
1 polymer ?
#
loop_
_entity_poly.entity_id
_entity_poly.type
_entity_poly.pdbx_seq_one_letter_code
_entity_poly.pdbx_strand_id
1 'polypeptide(L)'
;PAPAPAAPAPQPEAETKPAPAPAAPPAPAPAPAPAQPAATEAADGDGDGARYVTPLVRKLAADNNVDLARVTGTGVGGRIRKQDVLAFAAQQAEQQKAPAAPAPAQRPAAAAPSPALAHLRGTTAKANRIRQITAKKTRESLQATAQLTQTHEVDMTKIVALRARAKAAFAEREGVNLTYLPFIARAVIDALKAHPNVNASYNEDAGEITYYDAEHLGFAVDTEQGLLSPVIHNAGDLSLGGLARAIADIAARARSGNLKPDELSGGTFTITNIGSQGALFDTPILVPPQAAMLGTGAIVKRPRVIVDEAGNESIGVRSVSYLPLTYDHRLIDGADAGRFVTTIKNRLEEGAFEADLGL
;
A
#
# COMPACT_ATOMS: atom_id res chain seq x y z
N PRO A 1 68.02 -7.49 -4.62
CA PRO A 1 67.89 -8.84 -5.22
C PRO A 1 66.58 -9.50 -4.75
N ALA A 2 65.55 -9.39 -5.59
CA ALA A 2 64.24 -10.01 -5.39
C ALA A 2 64.25 -11.47 -5.87
N PRO A 3 63.46 -12.38 -5.27
CA PRO A 3 63.05 -13.60 -5.95
C PRO A 3 61.79 -13.33 -6.79
N ALA A 4 61.87 -13.82 -8.04
CA ALA A 4 60.88 -13.64 -9.09
C ALA A 4 59.57 -14.43 -8.83
N PRO A 5 58.44 -13.95 -9.38
CA PRO A 5 57.13 -14.59 -9.24
C PRO A 5 57.01 -15.86 -10.09
N ALA A 6 56.38 -16.89 -9.52
CA ALA A 6 56.06 -18.15 -10.18
C ALA A 6 54.95 -17.98 -11.23
N ALA A 7 55.18 -18.57 -12.41
CA ALA A 7 54.26 -18.58 -13.54
C ALA A 7 53.03 -19.50 -13.30
N PRO A 8 51.84 -19.15 -13.80
CA PRO A 8 50.64 -19.98 -13.69
C PRO A 8 50.63 -21.13 -14.71
N ALA A 9 50.25 -22.32 -14.25
CA ALA A 9 50.01 -23.52 -15.06
C ALA A 9 48.62 -23.49 -15.74
N PRO A 10 48.45 -24.14 -16.91
CA PRO A 10 47.32 -23.91 -17.81
C PRO A 10 46.01 -24.58 -17.38
N GLN A 11 44.89 -23.91 -17.68
CA GLN A 11 43.51 -24.39 -17.57
C GLN A 11 43.21 -25.47 -18.61
N PRO A 12 42.50 -26.55 -18.26
CA PRO A 12 41.79 -27.39 -19.22
C PRO A 12 40.46 -26.76 -19.65
N GLU A 13 40.28 -26.65 -20.97
CA GLU A 13 39.02 -26.30 -21.65
C GLU A 13 37.92 -27.38 -21.52
N ALA A 14 36.73 -26.96 -21.91
CA ALA A 14 35.41 -27.51 -21.64
C ALA A 14 35.13 -28.96 -22.12
N GLU A 15 34.35 -29.69 -21.32
CA GLU A 15 33.46 -30.75 -21.80
C GLU A 15 32.00 -30.29 -21.72
N THR A 16 31.42 -30.04 -22.89
CA THR A 16 29.99 -29.79 -23.11
C THR A 16 29.19 -31.07 -22.93
N LYS A 17 28.31 -31.13 -21.93
CA LYS A 17 27.30 -32.20 -21.78
C LYS A 17 25.98 -31.81 -22.46
N PRO A 18 25.31 -32.71 -23.20
CA PRO A 18 24.15 -32.38 -24.02
C PRO A 18 22.90 -32.05 -23.20
N ALA A 19 22.13 -31.08 -23.70
CA ALA A 19 20.81 -30.70 -23.19
C ALA A 19 19.76 -31.82 -23.44
N PRO A 20 18.89 -32.14 -22.45
CA PRO A 20 17.75 -33.01 -22.69
C PRO A 20 16.62 -32.25 -23.41
N ALA A 21 16.05 -32.90 -24.43
CA ALA A 21 15.01 -32.39 -25.31
C ALA A 21 13.67 -32.11 -24.59
N PRO A 22 12.84 -31.18 -25.09
CA PRO A 22 11.55 -30.82 -24.48
C PRO A 22 10.52 -31.94 -24.59
N ALA A 23 9.85 -32.24 -23.49
CA ALA A 23 8.70 -33.13 -23.44
C ALA A 23 7.46 -32.48 -24.08
N ALA A 24 6.75 -33.25 -24.91
CA ALA A 24 5.54 -32.85 -25.61
C ALA A 24 4.35 -32.57 -24.65
N PRO A 25 3.48 -31.60 -24.94
CA PRO A 25 2.29 -31.32 -24.14
C PRO A 25 1.20 -32.40 -24.34
N PRO A 26 0.47 -32.80 -23.27
CA PRO A 26 -0.65 -33.73 -23.38
C PRO A 26 -1.87 -33.09 -24.04
N ALA A 27 -2.58 -33.90 -24.83
CA ALA A 27 -3.75 -33.53 -25.62
C ALA A 27 -4.97 -33.11 -24.75
N PRO A 28 -5.78 -32.15 -25.22
CA PRO A 28 -6.97 -31.69 -24.50
C PRO A 28 -8.12 -32.70 -24.59
N ALA A 29 -8.76 -32.98 -23.45
CA ALA A 29 -9.98 -33.76 -23.35
C ALA A 29 -11.21 -32.97 -23.85
N PRO A 30 -12.20 -33.63 -24.49
CA PRO A 30 -13.30 -32.96 -25.19
C PRO A 30 -14.36 -32.39 -24.23
N ALA A 31 -14.87 -31.21 -24.60
CA ALA A 31 -15.94 -30.51 -23.91
C ALA A 31 -17.32 -31.18 -24.16
N PRO A 32 -18.19 -31.31 -23.14
CA PRO A 32 -19.58 -31.73 -23.34
C PRO A 32 -20.44 -30.57 -23.86
N ALA A 33 -21.26 -30.89 -24.87
CA ALA A 33 -22.18 -29.99 -25.56
C ALA A 33 -23.43 -29.62 -24.74
N PRO A 34 -24.14 -28.52 -25.09
CA PRO A 34 -25.21 -27.94 -24.29
C PRO A 34 -26.56 -28.65 -24.46
N ALA A 35 -27.31 -28.83 -23.37
CA ALA A 35 -28.70 -29.26 -23.41
C ALA A 35 -29.63 -28.06 -23.68
N GLN A 36 -30.43 -28.15 -24.76
CA GLN A 36 -31.57 -27.26 -25.03
C GLN A 36 -32.84 -27.74 -24.31
N PRO A 37 -33.85 -26.85 -24.13
CA PRO A 37 -34.93 -27.00 -23.16
C PRO A 37 -36.11 -27.81 -23.68
N ALA A 38 -36.71 -28.61 -22.81
CA ALA A 38 -38.01 -29.23 -23.04
C ALA A 38 -39.14 -28.24 -22.77
N ALA A 39 -40.07 -28.17 -23.73
CA ALA A 39 -41.32 -27.44 -23.67
C ALA A 39 -42.42 -28.25 -22.97
N THR A 40 -43.22 -27.54 -22.18
CA THR A 40 -44.67 -27.69 -21.90
C THR A 40 -45.33 -29.06 -21.99
N GLU A 41 -45.95 -29.46 -20.88
CA GLU A 41 -47.27 -30.07 -20.90
C GLU A 41 -48.11 -29.59 -19.70
N ALA A 42 -49.40 -29.39 -20.00
CA ALA A 42 -50.42 -28.85 -19.12
C ALA A 42 -50.97 -29.92 -18.17
N ALA A 43 -51.40 -29.48 -16.98
CA ALA A 43 -52.36 -30.23 -16.18
C ALA A 43 -53.24 -29.23 -15.43
N ASP A 44 -54.52 -29.22 -15.78
CA ASP A 44 -55.62 -28.64 -14.99
C ASP A 44 -55.74 -29.38 -13.65
N GLY A 45 -55.99 -28.62 -12.58
CA GLY A 45 -56.21 -29.14 -11.23
C GLY A 45 -56.66 -28.02 -10.29
N ASP A 46 -57.94 -28.06 -9.96
CA ASP A 46 -58.77 -27.06 -9.28
C ASP A 46 -58.43 -26.85 -7.78
N GLY A 47 -58.68 -25.64 -7.28
CA GLY A 47 -59.01 -25.37 -5.87
C GLY A 47 -57.92 -24.91 -4.88
N ASP A 48 -57.55 -23.62 -4.92
CA ASP A 48 -57.49 -22.78 -3.71
C ASP A 48 -57.50 -21.26 -4.07
N GLY A 49 -58.47 -20.51 -3.54
CA GLY A 49 -58.41 -19.05 -3.42
C GLY A 49 -58.22 -18.14 -4.66
N ALA A 50 -58.46 -18.59 -5.89
CA ALA A 50 -58.28 -17.76 -7.09
C ALA A 50 -59.31 -16.61 -7.18
N ARG A 51 -59.03 -15.49 -6.51
CA ARG A 51 -59.77 -14.23 -6.61
C ARG A 51 -59.92 -13.89 -8.09
N TYR A 52 -61.15 -13.76 -8.59
CA TYR A 52 -61.41 -13.41 -9.98
C TYR A 52 -60.83 -12.02 -10.28
N VAL A 53 -59.78 -11.96 -11.12
CA VAL A 53 -59.12 -10.72 -11.56
C VAL A 53 -59.38 -10.52 -13.05
N THR A 54 -59.84 -9.33 -13.42
CA THR A 54 -60.10 -8.98 -14.82
C THR A 54 -58.78 -8.85 -15.62
N PRO A 55 -58.77 -9.15 -16.93
CA PRO A 55 -57.56 -9.09 -17.77
C PRO A 55 -56.81 -7.75 -17.72
N LEU A 56 -57.54 -6.64 -17.55
CA LEU A 56 -56.97 -5.30 -17.42
C LEU A 56 -56.14 -5.14 -16.15
N VAL A 57 -56.58 -5.71 -15.03
CA VAL A 57 -55.89 -5.64 -13.74
C VAL A 57 -54.65 -6.54 -13.74
N ARG A 58 -54.72 -7.70 -14.42
CA ARG A 58 -53.56 -8.58 -14.63
C ARG A 58 -52.47 -7.89 -15.46
N LYS A 59 -52.85 -7.22 -16.54
CA LYS A 59 -51.92 -6.43 -17.37
C LYS A 59 -51.28 -5.30 -16.57
N LEU A 60 -52.08 -4.53 -15.84
CA LEU A 60 -51.58 -3.41 -15.05
C LEU A 60 -50.63 -3.85 -13.92
N ALA A 61 -50.89 -4.99 -13.30
CA ALA A 61 -50.02 -5.54 -12.27
C ALA A 61 -48.69 -6.03 -12.85
N ALA A 62 -48.71 -6.66 -14.02
CA ALA A 62 -47.49 -7.02 -14.75
C ALA A 62 -46.67 -5.78 -15.15
N ASP A 63 -47.33 -4.74 -15.67
CA ASP A 63 -46.67 -3.49 -16.09
C ASP A 63 -46.01 -2.74 -14.91
N ASN A 64 -46.48 -2.95 -13.67
CA ASN A 64 -45.98 -2.28 -12.47
C ASN A 64 -45.21 -3.21 -11.51
N ASN A 65 -44.87 -4.44 -11.94
CA ASN A 65 -44.23 -5.47 -11.11
C ASN A 65 -44.94 -5.74 -9.77
N VAL A 66 -46.27 -5.62 -9.76
CA VAL A 66 -47.11 -5.83 -8.58
C VAL A 66 -47.58 -7.28 -8.49
N ASP A 67 -47.24 -7.94 -7.40
CA ASP A 67 -47.82 -9.25 -7.06
C ASP A 67 -49.26 -9.09 -6.55
N LEU A 68 -50.22 -9.55 -7.35
CA LEU A 68 -51.65 -9.49 -7.06
C LEU A 68 -52.06 -10.27 -5.80
N ALA A 69 -51.28 -11.26 -5.35
CA ALA A 69 -51.54 -11.96 -4.10
C ALA A 69 -51.39 -11.04 -2.87
N ARG A 70 -50.61 -9.97 -3.01
CA ARG A 70 -50.30 -9.01 -1.95
C ARG A 70 -51.18 -7.75 -1.98
N VAL A 71 -52.06 -7.64 -2.98
CA VAL A 71 -52.97 -6.50 -3.14
C VAL A 71 -54.33 -6.83 -2.52
N THR A 72 -54.75 -6.02 -1.56
CA THR A 72 -56.09 -6.09 -0.98
C THR A 72 -57.09 -5.38 -1.89
N GLY A 73 -58.04 -6.12 -2.46
CA GLY A 73 -59.04 -5.58 -3.39
C GLY A 73 -60.20 -4.87 -2.69
N THR A 74 -60.56 -3.68 -3.16
CA THR A 74 -61.64 -2.85 -2.58
C THR A 74 -62.99 -3.01 -3.28
N GLY A 75 -63.07 -3.83 -4.34
CA GLY A 75 -64.30 -4.07 -5.09
C GLY A 75 -65.30 -4.98 -4.38
N VAL A 76 -66.57 -4.88 -4.75
CA VAL A 76 -67.67 -5.74 -4.27
C VAL A 76 -67.26 -7.22 -4.39
N GLY A 77 -67.24 -7.94 -3.26
CA GLY A 77 -66.78 -9.34 -3.18
C GLY A 77 -65.25 -9.51 -3.05
N GLY A 78 -64.50 -8.48 -2.65
CA GLY A 78 -63.04 -8.54 -2.49
C GLY A 78 -62.26 -8.48 -3.80
N ARG A 79 -62.88 -7.98 -4.88
CA ARG A 79 -62.27 -7.90 -6.21
C ARG A 79 -61.23 -6.79 -6.28
N ILE A 80 -60.08 -7.09 -6.90
CA ILE A 80 -59.00 -6.12 -7.12
C ILE A 80 -59.36 -5.21 -8.30
N ARG A 81 -59.34 -3.89 -8.06
CA ARG A 81 -59.59 -2.86 -9.07
C ARG A 81 -58.29 -2.23 -9.55
N LYS A 82 -58.38 -1.47 -10.65
CA LYS A 82 -57.28 -0.67 -11.20
C LYS A 82 -56.60 0.22 -10.13
N GLN A 83 -57.42 0.83 -9.27
CA GLN A 83 -56.96 1.74 -8.22
C GLN A 83 -56.12 1.02 -7.15
N ASP A 84 -56.46 -0.23 -6.82
CA ASP A 84 -55.76 -0.99 -5.78
C ASP A 84 -54.32 -1.36 -6.22
N VAL A 85 -54.15 -1.72 -7.50
CA VAL A 85 -52.83 -2.02 -8.08
C VAL A 85 -51.95 -0.77 -8.16
N LEU A 86 -52.52 0.37 -8.54
CA LEU A 86 -51.78 1.64 -8.60
C LEU A 86 -51.37 2.14 -7.21
N ALA A 87 -52.26 2.01 -6.22
CA ALA A 87 -51.97 2.38 -4.84
C ALA A 87 -50.86 1.50 -4.24
N PHE A 88 -50.88 0.20 -4.53
CA PHE A 88 -49.85 -0.72 -4.08
C PHE A 88 -48.50 -0.49 -4.77
N ALA A 89 -48.50 -0.19 -6.07
CA ALA A 89 -47.30 0.20 -6.80
C ALA A 89 -46.65 1.48 -6.21
N ALA A 90 -47.48 2.47 -5.86
CA ALA A 90 -47.00 3.70 -5.21
C ALA A 90 -46.38 3.43 -3.83
N GLN A 91 -47.00 2.56 -3.01
CA GLN A 91 -46.44 2.16 -1.72
C GLN A 91 -45.14 1.37 -1.85
N GLN A 92 -45.00 0.50 -2.85
CA GLN A 92 -43.72 -0.18 -3.11
C GLN A 92 -42.62 0.80 -3.50
N ALA A 93 -42.93 1.82 -4.31
CA ALA A 93 -41.98 2.85 -4.69
C ALA A 93 -41.53 3.71 -3.50
N GLU A 94 -42.39 3.93 -2.50
CA GLU A 94 -42.03 4.62 -1.25
C GLU A 94 -41.21 3.73 -0.31
N GLN A 95 -41.49 2.43 -0.23
CA GLN A 95 -40.72 1.48 0.59
C GLN A 95 -39.31 1.21 0.04
N GLN A 96 -39.09 1.33 -1.28
CA GLN A 96 -37.75 1.26 -1.89
C GLN A 96 -36.91 2.53 -1.70
N LYS A 97 -37.52 3.64 -1.23
CA LYS A 97 -36.82 4.90 -0.91
C LYS A 97 -36.45 5.07 0.56
N ALA A 98 -36.72 4.07 1.41
CA ALA A 98 -36.31 4.10 2.81
C ALA A 98 -34.79 3.80 2.95
N PRO A 99 -33.98 4.65 3.61
CA PRO A 99 -32.57 4.39 3.82
C PRO A 99 -32.37 3.15 4.70
N ALA A 100 -31.65 2.15 4.19
CA ALA A 100 -31.22 1.01 4.97
C ALA A 100 -30.26 1.47 6.09
N ALA A 101 -30.55 1.07 7.33
CA ALA A 101 -29.68 1.30 8.47
C ALA A 101 -28.30 0.62 8.23
N PRO A 102 -27.17 1.28 8.57
CA PRO A 102 -25.85 0.74 8.31
C PRO A 102 -25.61 -0.53 9.14
N ALA A 103 -25.29 -1.63 8.46
CA ALA A 103 -24.85 -2.86 9.09
C ALA A 103 -23.52 -2.63 9.84
N PRO A 104 -23.28 -3.34 10.97
CA PRO A 104 -22.03 -3.23 11.72
C PRO A 104 -20.85 -3.56 10.80
N ALA A 105 -19.84 -2.68 10.78
CA ALA A 105 -18.62 -2.88 10.02
C ALA A 105 -17.97 -4.22 10.40
N GLN A 106 -17.94 -5.16 9.45
CA GLN A 106 -17.19 -6.40 9.59
C GLN A 106 -15.71 -6.06 9.77
N ARG A 107 -15.16 -6.46 10.92
CA ARG A 107 -13.73 -6.38 11.22
C ARG A 107 -12.99 -7.20 10.14
N PRO A 108 -11.94 -6.67 9.47
CA PRO A 108 -11.23 -7.42 8.44
C PRO A 108 -10.77 -8.76 9.00
N ALA A 109 -11.18 -9.86 8.36
CA ALA A 109 -10.69 -11.18 8.70
C ALA A 109 -9.17 -11.17 8.58
N ALA A 110 -8.47 -11.59 9.63
CA ALA A 110 -7.02 -11.77 9.58
C ALA A 110 -6.71 -12.73 8.42
N ALA A 111 -5.91 -12.29 7.45
CA ALA A 111 -5.48 -13.14 6.36
C ALA A 111 -4.78 -14.36 6.93
N ALA A 112 -5.27 -15.56 6.61
CA ALA A 112 -4.61 -16.80 6.98
C ALA A 112 -3.16 -16.79 6.44
N PRO A 113 -2.17 -17.31 7.20
CA PRO A 113 -0.79 -17.32 6.75
C PRO A 113 -0.70 -18.05 5.40
N SER A 114 -0.15 -17.35 4.40
CA SER A 114 0.03 -17.93 3.06
C SER A 114 1.02 -19.09 3.13
N PRO A 115 0.66 -20.29 2.64
CA PRO A 115 1.55 -21.46 2.64
C PRO A 115 2.68 -21.36 1.61
N ALA A 116 2.83 -20.22 0.91
CA ALA A 116 3.79 -20.04 -0.19
C ALA A 116 5.23 -20.45 0.20
N LEU A 117 5.66 -20.23 1.45
CA LEU A 117 6.99 -20.58 1.93
C LEU A 117 7.06 -21.89 2.72
N ALA A 118 5.94 -22.60 2.90
CA ALA A 118 5.90 -23.82 3.72
C ALA A 118 6.82 -24.93 3.18
N HIS A 119 7.00 -24.99 1.85
CA HIS A 119 7.87 -25.95 1.17
C HIS A 119 9.36 -25.79 1.53
N LEU A 120 9.78 -24.67 2.12
CA LEU A 120 11.17 -24.43 2.51
C LEU A 120 11.56 -25.14 3.81
N ARG A 121 10.60 -25.60 4.63
CA ARG A 121 10.88 -26.23 5.92
C ARG A 121 11.77 -27.47 5.75
N GLY A 122 12.91 -27.50 6.45
CA GLY A 122 13.85 -28.62 6.40
C GLY A 122 14.73 -28.68 5.14
N THR A 123 14.69 -27.64 4.30
CA THR A 123 15.52 -27.57 3.08
C THR A 123 16.70 -26.63 3.25
N THR A 124 17.76 -26.86 2.47
CA THR A 124 18.89 -25.94 2.31
C THR A 124 18.90 -25.43 0.88
N ALA A 125 18.92 -24.11 0.70
CA ALA A 125 18.99 -23.47 -0.61
C ALA A 125 20.17 -22.49 -0.67
N LYS A 126 20.74 -22.34 -1.86
CA LYS A 126 21.78 -21.32 -2.11
C LYS A 126 21.13 -19.93 -2.08
N ALA A 127 21.68 -19.01 -1.29
CA ALA A 127 21.21 -17.63 -1.28
C ALA A 127 21.40 -16.98 -2.67
N ASN A 128 20.38 -16.28 -3.15
CA ASN A 128 20.49 -15.52 -4.40
C ASN A 128 21.50 -14.37 -4.27
N ARG A 129 21.92 -13.79 -5.39
CA ARG A 129 22.95 -12.73 -5.41
C ARG A 129 22.54 -11.52 -4.58
N ILE A 130 21.27 -11.10 -4.64
CA ILE A 130 20.80 -9.92 -3.91
C ILE A 130 20.87 -10.17 -2.40
N ARG A 131 20.45 -11.33 -1.90
CA ARG A 131 20.58 -11.68 -0.48
C ARG A 131 22.03 -11.76 -0.01
N GLN A 132 22.94 -12.29 -0.84
CA GLN A 132 24.37 -12.29 -0.51
C GLN A 132 24.92 -10.87 -0.38
N ILE A 133 24.55 -9.96 -1.30
CA ILE A 133 24.95 -8.55 -1.26
C ILE A 133 24.36 -7.88 -0.01
N THR A 134 23.07 -8.05 0.25
CA THR A 134 22.41 -7.50 1.44
C THR A 134 23.13 -7.96 2.71
N ALA A 135 23.39 -9.27 2.87
CA ALA A 135 24.06 -9.79 4.05
C ALA A 135 25.48 -9.25 4.25
N LYS A 136 26.22 -9.00 3.16
CA LYS A 136 27.54 -8.36 3.22
C LYS A 136 27.40 -6.89 3.62
N LYS A 137 26.53 -6.13 2.93
CA LYS A 137 26.41 -4.68 3.07
C LYS A 137 25.80 -4.25 4.40
N THR A 138 24.79 -4.96 4.91
CA THR A 138 24.21 -4.65 6.23
C THR A 138 25.21 -4.92 7.35
N ARG A 139 25.99 -6.00 7.24
CA ARG A 139 27.07 -6.29 8.21
C ARG A 139 28.18 -5.23 8.14
N GLU A 140 28.63 -4.86 6.94
CA GLU A 140 29.60 -3.78 6.74
C GLU A 140 29.10 -2.48 7.38
N SER A 141 27.84 -2.11 7.14
CA SER A 141 27.21 -0.92 7.73
C SER A 141 27.27 -0.95 9.26
N LEU A 142 26.81 -2.03 9.90
CA LEU A 142 26.84 -2.17 11.36
C LEU A 142 28.25 -2.14 11.96
N GLN A 143 29.24 -2.66 11.24
CA GLN A 143 30.64 -2.67 11.71
C GLN A 143 31.33 -1.33 11.52
N ALA A 144 30.94 -0.55 10.51
CA ALA A 144 31.63 0.65 10.07
C ALA A 144 30.95 1.95 10.53
N THR A 145 29.83 1.91 11.25
CA THR A 145 29.08 3.11 11.68
C THR A 145 28.65 2.99 13.15
N ALA A 146 28.53 4.11 13.86
CA ALA A 146 28.05 4.12 15.25
C ALA A 146 26.53 4.34 15.26
N GLN A 147 25.75 3.32 14.90
CA GLN A 147 24.31 3.49 14.72
C GLN A 147 23.56 3.64 16.04
N LEU A 148 22.73 4.68 16.14
CA LEU A 148 21.75 4.87 17.21
C LEU A 148 20.37 5.15 16.59
N THR A 149 19.31 4.61 17.19
CA THR A 149 17.93 4.85 16.75
C THR A 149 17.17 5.69 17.77
N GLN A 150 16.54 6.77 17.31
CA GLN A 150 15.60 7.57 18.09
C GLN A 150 14.21 7.52 17.44
N THR A 151 13.17 7.26 18.23
CA THR A 151 11.80 7.08 17.72
C THR A 151 10.89 8.18 18.22
N HIS A 152 10.17 8.83 17.30
CA HIS A 152 9.10 9.76 17.65
C HIS A 152 7.74 9.19 17.28
N GLU A 153 6.73 9.51 18.09
CA GLU A 153 5.33 9.24 17.78
C GLU A 153 4.73 10.45 17.05
N VAL A 154 4.00 10.20 15.96
CA VAL A 154 3.42 11.22 15.09
C VAL A 154 1.92 10.98 14.89
N ASP A 155 1.12 12.03 15.07
CA ASP A 155 -0.31 12.04 14.79
C ASP A 155 -0.56 12.27 13.28
N MET A 156 -0.89 11.19 12.59
CA MET A 156 -1.22 11.16 11.16
C MET A 156 -2.71 11.45 10.89
N THR A 157 -3.51 11.86 11.87
CA THR A 157 -4.98 12.00 11.73
C THR A 157 -5.35 12.95 10.60
N LYS A 158 -4.71 14.12 10.51
CA LYS A 158 -4.97 15.08 9.43
C LYS A 158 -4.58 14.52 8.07
N ILE A 159 -3.40 13.92 7.94
CA ILE A 159 -2.95 13.27 6.70
C ILE A 159 -3.91 12.15 6.27
N VAL A 160 -4.39 11.34 7.20
CA VAL A 160 -5.38 10.27 6.93
C VAL A 160 -6.69 10.86 6.39
N ALA A 161 -7.21 11.91 7.02
CA ALA A 161 -8.42 12.59 6.55
C ALA A 161 -8.21 13.24 5.17
N LEU A 162 -7.10 13.93 4.99
CA LEU A 162 -6.73 14.62 3.76
C LEU A 162 -6.61 13.64 2.59
N ARG A 163 -5.89 12.54 2.78
CA ARG A 163 -5.79 11.46 1.80
C ARG A 163 -7.16 10.87 1.46
N ALA A 164 -8.02 10.63 2.45
CA ALA A 164 -9.35 10.09 2.22
C ALA A 164 -10.21 11.01 1.33
N ARG A 165 -10.10 12.33 1.53
CA ARG A 165 -10.76 13.37 0.72
C ARG A 165 -10.19 13.46 -0.70
N ALA A 166 -8.86 13.43 -0.86
CA ALA A 166 -8.19 13.74 -2.12
C ALA A 166 -7.94 12.53 -3.05
N LYS A 167 -7.87 11.30 -2.52
CA LYS A 167 -7.30 10.15 -3.25
C LYS A 167 -7.90 9.87 -4.63
N ALA A 168 -9.20 10.11 -4.83
CA ALA A 168 -9.87 9.83 -6.10
C ALA A 168 -9.47 10.86 -7.17
N ALA A 169 -9.66 12.15 -6.88
CA ALA A 169 -9.26 13.24 -7.76
C ALA A 169 -7.75 13.25 -8.04
N PHE A 170 -6.94 12.91 -7.03
CA PHE A 170 -5.50 12.76 -7.21
C PHE A 170 -5.16 11.63 -8.18
N ALA A 171 -5.79 10.45 -8.05
CA ALA A 171 -5.54 9.34 -8.96
C ALA A 171 -5.94 9.66 -10.41
N GLU A 172 -7.04 10.38 -10.59
CA GLU A 172 -7.50 10.86 -11.90
C GLU A 172 -6.50 11.83 -12.54
N ARG A 173 -6.01 12.81 -11.76
CA ARG A 173 -5.08 13.85 -12.25
C ARG A 173 -3.66 13.34 -12.47
N GLU A 174 -3.17 12.50 -11.56
CA GLU A 174 -1.74 12.12 -11.49
C GLU A 174 -1.46 10.75 -12.11
N GLY A 175 -2.50 9.96 -12.40
CA GLY A 175 -2.39 8.60 -12.93
C GLY A 175 -1.84 7.58 -11.93
N VAL A 176 -1.65 7.97 -10.65
CA VAL A 176 -1.10 7.12 -9.59
C VAL A 176 -1.88 7.29 -8.29
N ASN A 177 -1.92 6.23 -7.48
CA ASN A 177 -2.63 6.26 -6.20
C ASN A 177 -1.93 7.18 -5.19
N LEU A 178 -2.72 8.02 -4.53
CA LEU A 178 -2.25 8.77 -3.37
C LEU A 178 -2.02 7.81 -2.19
N THR A 179 -0.76 7.61 -1.79
CA THR A 179 -0.37 6.84 -0.60
C THR A 179 0.14 7.78 0.50
N TYR A 180 0.53 7.25 1.66
CA TYR A 180 1.11 8.07 2.74
C TYR A 180 2.58 8.43 2.48
N LEU A 181 3.31 7.61 1.72
CA LEU A 181 4.74 7.77 1.51
C LEU A 181 5.12 9.11 0.86
N PRO A 182 4.40 9.65 -0.15
CA PRO A 182 4.70 10.97 -0.71
C PRO A 182 4.61 12.12 0.31
N PHE A 183 3.66 12.06 1.27
CA PHE A 183 3.58 13.07 2.34
C PHE A 183 4.81 13.01 3.26
N ILE A 184 5.20 11.79 3.65
CA ILE A 184 6.37 11.57 4.50
C ILE A 184 7.66 11.96 3.76
N ALA A 185 7.80 11.56 2.49
CA ALA A 185 8.92 11.94 1.64
C ALA A 185 9.05 13.46 1.52
N ARG A 186 7.93 14.17 1.28
CA ARG A 186 7.94 15.63 1.20
C ARG A 186 8.37 16.27 2.54
N ALA A 187 7.83 15.80 3.66
CA ALA A 187 8.22 16.29 4.98
C ALA A 187 9.68 16.01 5.33
N VAL A 188 10.21 14.84 4.92
CA VAL A 188 11.63 14.48 5.06
C VAL A 188 12.51 15.40 4.23
N ILE A 189 12.16 15.63 2.96
CA ILE A 189 12.91 16.51 2.06
C ILE A 189 12.95 17.95 2.62
N ASP A 190 11.81 18.48 3.05
CA ASP A 190 11.74 19.80 3.68
C ASP A 190 12.62 19.88 4.93
N ALA A 191 12.65 18.81 5.75
CA ALA A 191 13.51 18.73 6.92
C ALA A 191 15.00 18.60 6.56
N LEU A 192 15.38 17.85 5.52
CA LEU A 192 16.78 17.71 5.10
C LEU A 192 17.37 19.05 4.69
N LYS A 193 16.59 19.90 4.01
CA LYS A 193 16.99 21.28 3.67
C LYS A 193 17.21 22.16 4.90
N ALA A 194 16.44 21.94 5.97
CA ALA A 194 16.56 22.69 7.23
C ALA A 194 17.67 22.13 8.15
N HIS A 195 18.07 20.87 7.98
CA HIS A 195 19.03 20.14 8.81
C HIS A 195 20.11 19.49 7.94
N PRO A 196 21.00 20.28 7.31
CA PRO A 196 21.97 19.78 6.34
C PRO A 196 22.98 18.78 6.93
N ASN A 197 23.20 18.81 8.24
CA ASN A 197 24.02 17.81 8.94
C ASN A 197 23.42 16.39 8.91
N VAL A 198 22.12 16.25 8.68
CA VAL A 198 21.47 14.94 8.46
C VAL A 198 21.61 14.49 7.01
N ASN A 199 21.64 15.44 6.06
CA ASN A 199 21.92 15.18 4.65
C ASN A 199 23.43 15.26 4.36
N ALA A 200 24.22 14.46 5.07
CA ALA A 200 25.67 14.48 4.99
C ALA A 200 26.26 13.06 5.12
N SER A 201 27.57 12.94 4.93
CA SER A 201 28.35 11.74 5.20
C SER A 201 29.65 12.07 5.92
N TYR A 202 30.15 11.10 6.68
CA TYR A 202 31.43 11.18 7.36
C TYR A 202 32.41 10.16 6.78
N ASN A 203 33.55 10.65 6.31
CA ASN A 203 34.68 9.84 5.89
C ASN A 203 35.70 9.79 7.04
N GLU A 204 35.71 8.67 7.76
CA GLU A 204 36.59 8.48 8.92
C GLU A 204 38.07 8.43 8.54
N ASP A 205 38.41 7.83 7.38
CA ASP A 205 39.80 7.71 6.92
C ASP A 205 40.40 9.09 6.60
N ALA A 206 39.60 10.00 6.04
CA ALA A 206 39.99 11.37 5.73
C ALA A 206 39.76 12.35 6.89
N GLY A 207 38.92 11.99 7.87
CA GLY A 207 38.45 12.91 8.92
C GLY A 207 37.57 14.04 8.36
N GLU A 208 36.83 13.80 7.29
CA GLU A 208 36.08 14.82 6.54
C GLU A 208 34.57 14.57 6.60
N ILE A 209 33.80 15.67 6.68
CA ILE A 209 32.35 15.66 6.54
C ILE A 209 31.98 16.23 5.17
N THR A 210 31.20 15.48 4.39
CA THR A 210 30.60 15.97 3.14
C THR A 210 29.14 16.28 3.38
N TYR A 211 28.77 17.55 3.22
CA TYR A 211 27.36 18.00 3.19
C TYR A 211 26.89 18.00 1.75
N TYR A 212 25.76 17.33 1.46
CA TYR A 212 25.23 17.26 0.11
C TYR A 212 24.44 18.52 -0.25
N ASP A 213 24.51 18.92 -1.52
CA ASP A 213 23.83 20.10 -2.07
C ASP A 213 22.42 19.80 -2.63
N ALA A 214 22.03 18.53 -2.65
CA ALA A 214 20.72 18.07 -3.09
C ALA A 214 20.21 16.87 -2.25
N GLU A 215 18.89 16.68 -2.23
CA GLU A 215 18.26 15.51 -1.63
C GLU A 215 18.02 14.41 -2.68
N HIS A 216 18.82 13.35 -2.62
CA HIS A 216 18.62 12.14 -3.42
C HIS A 216 17.98 11.07 -2.53
N LEU A 217 16.67 10.88 -2.68
CA LEU A 217 15.88 10.11 -1.74
C LEU A 217 15.83 8.63 -2.12
N GLY A 218 16.54 7.80 -1.37
CA GLY A 218 16.38 6.35 -1.37
C GLY A 218 15.04 5.94 -0.76
N PHE A 219 14.44 4.87 -1.26
CA PHE A 219 13.32 4.24 -0.59
C PHE A 219 13.30 2.72 -0.77
N ALA A 220 12.88 2.01 0.27
CA ALA A 220 12.88 0.55 0.27
C ALA A 220 11.69 -0.02 -0.54
N VAL A 221 11.99 -0.96 -1.44
CA VAL A 221 10.99 -1.71 -2.23
C VAL A 221 11.16 -3.19 -1.97
N ASP A 222 10.10 -3.82 -1.47
CA ASP A 222 10.02 -5.27 -1.34
C ASP A 222 9.74 -5.93 -2.70
N THR A 223 10.53 -6.96 -3.02
CA THR A 223 10.46 -7.73 -4.27
C THR A 223 10.61 -9.22 -3.95
N GLU A 224 10.25 -10.09 -4.89
CA GLU A 224 10.40 -11.54 -4.70
C GLU A 224 11.86 -11.99 -4.52
N GLN A 225 12.81 -11.24 -5.09
CA GLN A 225 14.24 -11.49 -4.92
C GLN A 225 14.79 -10.89 -3.61
N GLY A 226 13.92 -10.18 -2.89
CA GLY A 226 14.04 -9.50 -1.60
C GLY A 226 14.19 -7.97 -1.73
N LEU A 227 14.50 -7.32 -0.61
CA LEU A 227 14.54 -5.86 -0.52
C LEU A 227 15.58 -5.22 -1.46
N LEU A 228 15.15 -4.17 -2.16
CA LEU A 228 15.95 -3.23 -2.93
C LEU A 228 15.76 -1.81 -2.37
N SER A 229 16.75 -0.93 -2.55
CA SER A 229 16.68 0.47 -2.11
C SER A 229 17.00 1.42 -3.26
N PRO A 230 16.11 1.54 -4.26
CA PRO A 230 16.31 2.48 -5.35
C PRO A 230 16.25 3.95 -4.88
N VAL A 231 16.76 4.85 -5.72
CA VAL A 231 16.95 6.27 -5.43
C VAL A 231 16.16 7.13 -6.42
N ILE A 232 15.45 8.12 -5.88
CA ILE A 232 14.88 9.24 -6.63
C ILE A 232 15.91 10.36 -6.59
N HIS A 233 16.60 10.57 -7.70
CA HIS A 233 17.58 11.66 -7.83
C HIS A 233 16.88 13.03 -7.89
N ASN A 234 17.48 14.03 -7.25
CA ASN A 234 16.93 15.40 -7.15
C ASN A 234 15.48 15.41 -6.63
N ALA A 235 15.19 14.56 -5.64
CA ALA A 235 13.87 14.50 -5.01
C ALA A 235 13.50 15.85 -4.36
N GLY A 236 14.51 16.62 -3.95
CA GLY A 236 14.41 17.99 -3.44
C GLY A 236 13.56 18.95 -4.28
N ASP A 237 13.51 18.74 -5.60
CA ASP A 237 12.83 19.63 -6.55
C ASP A 237 11.40 19.16 -6.88
N LEU A 238 11.01 17.98 -6.42
CA LEU A 238 9.73 17.39 -6.77
C LEU A 238 8.59 17.90 -5.88
N SER A 239 7.46 18.17 -6.51
CA SER A 239 6.18 18.37 -5.80
C SER A 239 5.67 17.05 -5.21
N LEU A 240 4.65 17.10 -4.36
CA LEU A 240 4.03 15.88 -3.83
C LEU A 240 3.53 14.93 -4.94
N GLY A 241 2.93 15.48 -6.00
CA GLY A 241 2.54 14.72 -7.19
C GLY A 241 3.73 14.14 -7.93
N GLY A 242 4.81 14.91 -8.08
CA GLY A 242 6.08 14.45 -8.66
C GLY A 242 6.68 13.27 -7.89
N LEU A 243 6.75 13.38 -6.56
CA LEU A 243 7.20 12.30 -5.68
C LEU A 243 6.31 11.06 -5.81
N ALA A 244 4.99 11.23 -5.81
CA ALA A 244 4.07 10.10 -5.95
C ALA A 244 4.28 9.32 -7.25
N ARG A 245 4.45 10.02 -8.38
CA ARG A 245 4.72 9.39 -9.68
C ARG A 245 6.09 8.72 -9.71
N ALA A 246 7.13 9.39 -9.23
CA ALA A 246 8.49 8.84 -9.18
C ALA A 246 8.56 7.57 -8.33
N ILE A 247 7.96 7.58 -7.13
CA ILE A 247 7.87 6.42 -6.25
C ILE A 247 7.13 5.28 -6.95
N ALA A 248 5.98 5.56 -7.58
CA ALA A 248 5.17 4.53 -8.23
C ALA A 248 5.91 3.88 -9.42
N ASP A 249 6.52 4.68 -10.28
CA ASP A 249 7.30 4.20 -11.44
C ASP A 249 8.49 3.34 -11.01
N ILE A 250 9.34 3.88 -10.13
CA ILE A 250 10.54 3.19 -9.67
C ILE A 250 10.18 1.91 -8.89
N ALA A 251 9.13 1.93 -8.07
CA ALA A 251 8.66 0.73 -7.37
C ALA A 251 8.14 -0.34 -8.34
N ALA A 252 7.42 0.04 -9.40
CA ALA A 252 6.98 -0.89 -10.42
C ALA A 252 8.18 -1.52 -11.14
N ARG A 253 9.17 -0.71 -11.54
CA ARG A 253 10.39 -1.18 -12.20
C ARG A 253 11.28 -2.02 -11.30
N ALA A 254 11.36 -1.72 -10.01
CA ALA A 254 12.03 -2.55 -9.02
C ALA A 254 11.42 -3.95 -8.95
N ARG A 255 10.10 -4.05 -8.88
CA ARG A 255 9.40 -5.34 -8.83
C ARG A 255 9.49 -6.11 -10.13
N SER A 256 9.52 -5.42 -11.27
CA SER A 256 9.63 -6.05 -12.59
C SER A 256 11.08 -6.32 -13.02
N GLY A 257 12.08 -5.99 -12.21
CA GLY A 257 13.50 -6.16 -12.55
C GLY A 257 14.06 -5.19 -13.60
N ASN A 258 13.38 -4.06 -13.85
CA ASN A 258 13.70 -3.07 -14.87
C ASN A 258 14.26 -1.75 -14.29
N LEU A 259 14.91 -1.80 -13.13
CA LEU A 259 15.65 -0.66 -12.61
C LEU A 259 16.88 -0.38 -13.45
N LYS A 260 17.20 0.90 -13.61
CA LYS A 260 18.44 1.33 -14.22
C LYS A 260 19.57 1.28 -13.18
N PRO A 261 20.83 1.04 -13.60
CA PRO A 261 21.95 0.96 -12.65
C PRO A 261 22.17 2.22 -11.80
N ASP A 262 21.93 3.40 -12.36
CA ASP A 262 22.06 4.69 -11.68
C ASP A 262 21.03 4.89 -10.55
N GLU A 263 19.89 4.20 -10.63
CA GLU A 263 18.83 4.26 -9.62
C GLU A 263 19.14 3.41 -8.38
N LEU A 264 20.26 2.68 -8.34
CA LEU A 264 20.66 1.86 -7.19
C LEU A 264 21.79 2.49 -6.36
N SER A 265 22.18 3.73 -6.68
CA SER A 265 23.31 4.41 -6.05
C SER A 265 23.07 5.93 -5.96
N GLY A 266 23.93 6.63 -5.22
CA GLY A 266 23.90 8.10 -5.12
C GLY A 266 22.80 8.67 -4.23
N GLY A 267 22.08 7.84 -3.48
CA GLY A 267 21.13 8.32 -2.47
C GLY A 267 21.86 8.97 -1.29
N THR A 268 21.31 10.06 -0.77
CA THR A 268 21.85 10.81 0.38
C THR A 268 21.09 10.54 1.67
N PHE A 269 19.82 10.13 1.56
CA PHE A 269 18.96 9.73 2.66
C PHE A 269 18.01 8.62 2.21
N THR A 270 17.57 7.74 3.12
CA THR A 270 16.60 6.68 2.78
C THR A 270 15.38 6.65 3.69
N ILE A 271 14.21 6.37 3.10
CA ILE A 271 12.99 6.00 3.83
C ILE A 271 12.71 4.51 3.66
N THR A 272 12.50 3.78 4.76
CA THR A 272 12.05 2.38 4.74
C THR A 272 10.68 2.24 5.38
N ASN A 273 9.73 1.61 4.68
CA ASN A 273 8.38 1.43 5.19
C ASN A 273 8.11 -0.02 5.56
N ILE A 274 8.04 -0.28 6.86
CA ILE A 274 7.65 -1.57 7.44
C ILE A 274 6.19 -1.59 7.89
N GLY A 275 5.55 -0.42 7.98
CA GLY A 275 4.18 -0.28 8.44
C GLY A 275 3.14 -0.98 7.57
N SER A 276 3.44 -1.21 6.28
CA SER A 276 2.58 -2.00 5.39
C SER A 276 2.45 -3.47 5.81
N GLN A 277 3.40 -3.98 6.60
CA GLN A 277 3.37 -5.33 7.19
C GLN A 277 2.90 -5.33 8.65
N GLY A 278 2.39 -4.18 9.16
CA GLY A 278 1.83 -4.06 10.51
C GLY A 278 2.85 -3.80 11.62
N ALA A 279 4.14 -3.67 11.31
CA ALA A 279 5.16 -3.35 12.30
C ALA A 279 4.99 -1.92 12.84
N LEU A 280 5.09 -1.75 14.16
CA LEU A 280 4.95 -0.44 14.81
C LEU A 280 6.19 0.41 14.63
N PHE A 281 7.37 -0.18 14.81
CA PHE A 281 8.68 0.41 14.55
C PHE A 281 9.72 -0.71 14.46
N ASP A 282 10.84 -0.43 13.82
CA ASP A 282 12.06 -1.23 13.79
C ASP A 282 13.27 -0.31 13.99
N THR A 283 14.46 -0.88 13.93
CA THR A 283 15.73 -0.13 13.95
C THR A 283 16.36 -0.29 12.56
N PRO A 284 16.15 0.65 11.64
CA PRO A 284 16.72 0.54 10.30
C PRO A 284 18.25 0.43 10.35
N ILE A 285 18.85 -0.37 9.47
CA ILE A 285 20.30 -0.44 9.30
C ILE A 285 20.68 0.54 8.19
N LEU A 286 21.62 1.45 8.45
CA LEU A 286 22.04 2.48 7.50
C LEU A 286 22.56 1.90 6.18
N VAL A 287 22.52 2.73 5.13
CA VAL A 287 23.13 2.45 3.82
C VAL A 287 24.29 3.45 3.62
N PRO A 288 25.50 3.16 4.13
CA PRO A 288 26.64 4.04 3.91
C PRO A 288 26.87 4.34 2.42
N PRO A 289 27.26 5.58 2.07
CA PRO A 289 27.74 6.64 2.97
C PRO A 289 26.64 7.49 3.63
N GLN A 290 25.35 7.16 3.48
CA GLN A 290 24.26 7.93 4.10
C GLN A 290 24.36 7.87 5.62
N ALA A 291 24.29 9.04 6.27
CA ALA A 291 24.39 9.15 7.72
C ALA A 291 23.09 8.86 8.46
N ALA A 292 21.94 8.78 7.78
CA ALA A 292 20.66 8.55 8.42
C ALA A 292 19.65 7.83 7.51
N MET A 293 18.71 7.11 8.16
CA MET A 293 17.58 6.44 7.51
C MET A 293 16.34 6.55 8.41
N LEU A 294 15.21 6.93 7.82
CA LEU A 294 13.92 7.00 8.51
C LEU A 294 13.09 5.74 8.24
N GLY A 295 12.71 5.02 9.29
CA GLY A 295 11.67 4.00 9.22
C GLY A 295 10.28 4.60 9.38
N THR A 296 9.28 4.02 8.72
CA THR A 296 7.87 4.39 8.90
C THR A 296 7.05 3.20 9.41
N GLY A 297 6.51 3.35 10.62
CA GLY A 297 5.65 2.38 11.26
C GLY A 297 4.21 2.37 10.75
N ALA A 298 3.46 1.32 11.14
CA ALA A 298 2.05 1.18 10.81
C ALA A 298 1.24 2.36 11.37
N ILE A 299 0.32 2.89 10.56
CA ILE A 299 -0.64 3.91 11.00
C ILE A 299 -1.82 3.18 11.65
N VAL A 300 -1.93 3.27 12.97
CA VAL A 300 -2.94 2.57 13.77
C VAL A 300 -3.77 3.53 14.61
N LYS A 301 -5.03 3.18 14.88
CA LYS A 301 -5.89 3.98 15.75
C LYS A 301 -5.49 3.80 17.22
N ARG A 302 -5.23 4.89 17.93
CA ARG A 302 -4.90 4.90 19.37
C ARG A 302 -5.64 6.01 20.12
N PRO A 303 -6.04 5.80 21.38
CA PRO A 303 -6.47 6.91 22.24
C PRO A 303 -5.26 7.80 22.55
N ARG A 304 -5.43 9.13 22.42
CA ARG A 304 -4.44 10.14 22.78
C ARG A 304 -5.09 11.31 23.48
N VAL A 305 -4.30 11.99 24.32
CA VAL A 305 -4.65 13.31 24.84
C VAL A 305 -4.55 14.31 23.68
N ILE A 306 -5.59 15.13 23.55
CA ILE A 306 -5.73 16.19 22.56
C ILE A 306 -5.87 17.47 23.36
N VAL A 307 -5.06 18.46 22.99
CA VAL A 307 -5.13 19.80 23.55
C VAL A 307 -5.78 20.69 22.48
N ASP A 308 -6.88 21.36 22.83
CA ASP A 308 -7.50 22.34 21.94
C ASP A 308 -6.76 23.69 21.96
N GLU A 309 -7.20 24.66 21.14
CA GLU A 309 -6.59 25.99 21.06
C GLU A 309 -6.66 26.78 22.38
N ALA A 310 -7.63 26.45 23.25
CA ALA A 310 -7.78 27.05 24.56
C ALA A 310 -6.98 26.32 25.66
N GLY A 311 -6.28 25.24 25.33
CA GLY A 311 -5.49 24.44 26.26
C GLY A 311 -6.27 23.35 26.99
N ASN A 312 -7.53 23.09 26.63
CA ASN A 312 -8.31 22.04 27.30
C ASN A 312 -7.88 20.66 26.80
N GLU A 313 -7.73 19.73 27.74
CA GLU A 313 -7.36 18.35 27.46
C GLU A 313 -8.59 17.46 27.29
N SER A 314 -8.58 16.61 26.26
CA SER A 314 -9.57 15.56 26.05
C SER A 314 -8.92 14.29 25.51
N ILE A 315 -9.54 13.13 25.74
CA ILE A 315 -9.10 11.88 25.12
C ILE A 315 -9.87 11.67 23.83
N GLY A 316 -9.16 11.41 22.73
CA GLY A 316 -9.79 11.06 21.47
C GLY A 316 -8.98 10.07 20.65
N VAL A 317 -9.65 9.46 19.67
CA VAL A 317 -9.04 8.47 18.79
C VAL A 317 -8.23 9.18 17.69
N ARG A 318 -6.96 8.83 17.58
CA ARG A 318 -6.02 9.38 16.60
C ARG A 318 -5.41 8.29 15.73
N SER A 319 -5.10 8.62 14.48
CA SER A 319 -4.26 7.79 13.62
C SER A 319 -2.81 8.06 13.97
N VAL A 320 -2.09 7.10 14.53
CA VAL A 320 -0.74 7.28 15.06
C VAL A 320 0.26 6.41 14.30
N SER A 321 1.44 6.94 14.00
CA SER A 321 2.59 6.22 13.47
C SER A 321 3.83 6.50 14.31
N TYR A 322 4.78 5.56 14.34
CA TYR A 322 6.10 5.79 14.89
C TYR A 322 7.11 5.96 13.76
N LEU A 323 7.99 6.95 13.93
CA LEU A 323 9.08 7.27 13.01
C LEU A 323 10.43 7.02 13.70
N PRO A 324 10.97 5.79 13.66
CA PRO A 324 12.33 5.52 14.07
C PRO A 324 13.33 6.12 13.07
N LEU A 325 14.22 7.00 13.53
CA LEU A 325 15.38 7.46 12.77
C LEU A 325 16.62 6.75 13.30
N THR A 326 17.25 5.92 12.46
CA THR A 326 18.63 5.49 12.72
C THR A 326 19.58 6.51 12.11
N TYR A 327 20.63 6.87 12.85
CA TYR A 327 21.67 7.79 12.41
C TYR A 327 23.05 7.32 12.85
N ASP A 328 24.08 7.77 12.14
CA ASP A 328 25.48 7.54 12.48
C ASP A 328 25.91 8.57 13.51
N HIS A 329 26.09 8.13 14.75
CA HIS A 329 26.42 8.98 15.88
C HIS A 329 27.84 9.57 15.80
N ARG A 330 28.67 9.14 14.83
CA ARG A 330 29.93 9.84 14.53
C ARG A 330 29.70 11.22 13.90
N LEU A 331 28.56 11.42 13.25
CA LEU A 331 28.21 12.66 12.55
C LEU A 331 27.03 13.41 13.17
N ILE A 332 26.00 12.68 13.62
CA ILE A 332 24.74 13.25 14.08
C ILE A 332 24.59 13.00 15.57
N ASP A 333 24.47 14.07 16.34
CA ASP A 333 24.18 13.97 17.78
C ASP A 333 22.68 13.75 18.04
N GLY A 334 22.34 13.17 19.19
CA GLY A 334 20.95 12.89 19.54
C GLY A 334 20.03 14.13 19.60
N ALA A 335 20.58 15.31 19.89
CA ALA A 335 19.82 16.55 19.83
C ALA A 335 19.45 16.94 18.38
N ASP A 336 20.36 16.72 17.43
CA ASP A 336 20.14 17.01 16.02
C ASP A 336 19.14 16.02 15.40
N ALA A 337 19.31 14.74 15.70
CA ALA A 337 18.32 13.71 15.37
C ALA A 337 16.93 14.07 15.91
N GLY A 338 16.84 14.50 17.16
CA GLY A 338 15.59 14.94 17.78
C GLY A 338 14.95 16.13 17.05
N ARG A 339 15.73 17.17 16.74
CA ARG A 339 15.25 18.36 16.01
C ARG A 339 14.78 18.02 14.59
N PHE A 340 15.53 17.16 13.89
CA PHE A 340 15.18 16.70 12.54
C PHE A 340 13.84 15.96 12.54
N VAL A 341 13.68 14.94 13.39
CA VAL A 341 12.42 14.17 13.45
C VAL A 341 11.26 15.03 13.98
N THR A 342 11.53 15.98 14.88
CA THR A 342 10.51 16.95 15.32
C THR A 342 10.04 17.85 14.18
N THR A 343 10.94 18.26 13.28
CA THR A 343 10.58 19.03 12.07
C THR A 343 9.65 18.23 11.17
N ILE A 344 9.97 16.96 10.93
CA ILE A 344 9.12 16.03 10.15
C ILE A 344 7.76 15.84 10.84
N LYS A 345 7.76 15.58 12.15
CA LYS A 345 6.55 15.41 12.96
C LYS A 345 5.64 16.64 12.82
N ASN A 346 6.17 17.84 13.03
CA ASN A 346 5.38 19.07 12.96
C ASN A 346 4.79 19.26 11.56
N ARG A 347 5.58 19.04 10.50
CA ARG A 347 5.09 19.15 9.12
C ARG A 347 3.94 18.18 8.81
N LEU A 348 4.01 16.95 9.31
CA LEU A 348 2.95 15.94 9.14
C LEU A 348 1.71 16.23 10.00
N GLU A 349 1.90 16.69 11.24
CA GLU A 349 0.81 17.00 12.18
C GLU A 349 0.09 18.32 11.86
N GLU A 350 0.78 19.27 11.23
CA GLU A 350 0.16 20.46 10.65
C GLU A 350 -0.84 20.05 9.56
N GLY A 351 -0.45 19.11 8.70
CA GLY A 351 -1.29 18.52 7.65
C GLY A 351 -1.56 19.45 6.46
N ALA A 352 -0.86 20.59 6.37
CA ALA A 352 -1.03 21.60 5.33
C ALA A 352 -0.44 21.15 3.98
N PHE A 353 -1.19 20.31 3.25
CA PHE A 353 -0.87 19.79 1.92
C PHE A 353 -2.04 19.98 0.93
N GLU A 354 -3.04 20.79 1.29
CA GLU A 354 -4.21 21.07 0.45
C GLU A 354 -3.82 21.61 -0.92
N ALA A 355 -2.91 22.59 -0.96
CA ALA A 355 -2.42 23.19 -2.20
C ALA A 355 -1.79 22.15 -3.14
N ASP A 356 -1.01 21.21 -2.60
CA ASP A 356 -0.40 20.12 -3.37
C ASP A 356 -1.43 19.13 -3.94
N LEU A 357 -2.61 19.08 -3.33
CA LEU A 357 -3.69 18.17 -3.70
C LEU A 357 -4.76 18.84 -4.56
N GLY A 358 -4.70 20.17 -4.74
CA GLY A 358 -5.70 20.94 -5.46
C GLY A 358 -7.02 21.06 -4.68
N LEU A 359 -6.92 21.21 -3.36
CA LEU A 359 -8.05 21.32 -2.42
C LEU A 359 -8.21 22.72 -1.83
#